data_AF-A0ABD0JZ10-F1
#
_entry.id   AF-A0ABD0JZ10-F1
#
_cell.length_a   1.000
_cell.length_b   1.000
_cell.length_c   1.000
_cell.angle_alpha   90.00
_cell.angle_beta   90.00
_cell.angle_gamma   90.00
#
_symmetry.space_group_name_H-M   'P 1'
#
loop_
_entity.id
_entity.type
_entity.pdbx_description
1 polymer ?
#
loop_
_entity_poly.entity_id
_entity_poly.type
_entity_poly.pdbx_seq_one_letter_code
_entity_poly.pdbx_strand_id
1 'polypeptide(L)'
;MTMLMMKSRCLTSLFHREKETMTKQCPSVCHHCHHVRIGGWKICLPPAFTGPQPGATFQLGAEKNENDFFEKVFTPELIEKVVVETNRYADQRYDDKPEPRWSPVTETELRAYLDMRVVHIIQVPHADMYWSMDWLFGCLKVADIMCRERFEKISLYLHCNNRETNPPRGQGGHDKLH
;
A
#
# COMPACT_ATOMS: atom_id res chain seq x y z
N MET A 1 -25.52 -6.79 -29.90
CA MET A 1 -26.68 -6.57 -29.01
C MET A 1 -26.49 -7.50 -27.81
N THR A 2 -26.27 -7.11 -26.56
CA THR A 2 -26.16 -5.84 -25.85
C THR A 2 -25.60 -6.23 -24.48
N MET A 3 -24.36 -5.89 -24.11
CA MET A 3 -23.92 -5.95 -22.70
C MET A 3 -22.65 -5.14 -22.40
N LEU A 4 -22.31 -4.16 -23.24
CA LEU A 4 -21.20 -3.23 -23.02
C LEU A 4 -21.60 -1.97 -22.20
N MET A 5 -22.82 -1.91 -21.67
CA MET A 5 -23.37 -0.66 -21.11
C MET A 5 -23.54 -0.61 -19.58
N MET A 6 -23.03 -1.60 -18.83
CA MET A 6 -23.07 -1.57 -17.35
C MET A 6 -21.72 -1.28 -16.68
N LYS A 7 -20.60 -1.39 -17.40
CA LYS A 7 -19.25 -1.12 -16.84
C LYS A 7 -18.90 0.37 -16.72
N SER A 8 -19.75 1.27 -17.24
CA SER A 8 -19.44 2.70 -17.35
C SER A 8 -20.18 3.60 -16.35
N ARG A 9 -21.04 3.09 -15.47
CA ARG A 9 -21.77 3.98 -14.52
C ARG A 9 -21.19 3.98 -13.11
N CYS A 10 -20.78 2.82 -12.58
CA CYS A 10 -20.29 2.72 -11.20
C CYS A 10 -18.85 3.25 -11.05
N LEU A 11 -17.92 2.84 -11.94
CA LEU A 11 -16.55 3.37 -11.97
C LEU A 11 -16.53 4.86 -12.27
N THR A 12 -17.36 5.32 -13.20
CA THR A 12 -17.46 6.76 -13.51
C THR A 12 -18.02 7.57 -12.35
N SER A 13 -18.89 6.99 -11.51
CA SER A 13 -19.39 7.65 -10.29
C SER A 13 -18.37 7.71 -9.15
N LEU A 14 -17.52 6.67 -8.99
CA LEU A 14 -16.42 6.67 -8.01
C LEU A 14 -15.32 7.66 -8.43
N PHE A 15 -14.92 7.62 -9.71
CA PHE A 15 -14.04 8.64 -10.28
C PHE A 15 -14.69 10.03 -10.29
N HIS A 16 -16.02 10.18 -10.47
CA HIS A 16 -16.69 11.48 -10.33
C HIS A 16 -16.66 11.98 -8.89
N ARG A 17 -16.85 11.10 -7.91
CA ARG A 17 -16.88 11.46 -6.49
C ARG A 17 -15.50 11.90 -5.99
N GLU A 18 -14.42 11.26 -6.45
CA GLU A 18 -13.04 11.71 -6.23
C GLU A 18 -12.68 12.97 -7.03
N LYS A 19 -13.19 13.10 -8.27
CA LYS A 19 -13.04 14.32 -9.07
C LYS A 19 -13.72 15.52 -8.42
N GLU A 20 -14.89 15.33 -7.80
CA GLU A 20 -15.58 16.39 -7.06
C GLU A 20 -14.84 16.78 -5.78
N THR A 21 -14.23 15.86 -5.04
CA THR A 21 -13.41 16.23 -3.87
C THR A 21 -12.12 16.92 -4.27
N MET A 22 -11.43 16.51 -5.34
CA MET A 22 -10.21 17.20 -5.80
C MET A 22 -10.46 18.55 -6.48
N THR A 23 -11.60 18.76 -7.12
CA THR A 23 -11.95 20.07 -7.73
C THR A 23 -12.56 21.05 -6.74
N LYS A 24 -13.28 20.59 -5.70
CA LYS A 24 -13.89 21.48 -4.69
C LYS A 24 -12.91 22.02 -3.65
N GLN A 25 -11.64 21.60 -3.70
CA GLN A 25 -10.61 22.00 -2.74
C GLN A 25 -9.68 23.11 -3.24
N CYS A 26 -9.96 23.70 -4.40
CA CYS A 26 -9.32 24.94 -4.84
C CYS A 26 -10.29 26.10 -4.62
N PRO A 27 -10.16 26.90 -3.55
CA PRO A 27 -10.90 28.16 -3.46
C PRO A 27 -10.59 28.96 -4.72
N SER A 28 -11.64 29.57 -5.31
CA SER A 28 -11.66 30.24 -6.62
C SER A 28 -10.58 31.31 -6.89
N VAL A 29 -9.68 31.55 -5.93
CA VAL A 29 -8.66 32.58 -5.91
C VAL A 29 -7.29 32.00 -5.54
N CYS A 30 -6.90 30.85 -6.10
CA CYS A 30 -5.51 30.40 -5.99
C CYS A 30 -4.64 31.13 -7.02
N HIS A 31 -4.14 32.32 -6.67
CA HIS A 31 -3.21 33.08 -7.51
C HIS A 31 -1.83 32.40 -7.73
N HIS A 32 -1.60 31.22 -7.14
CA HIS A 32 -0.34 30.48 -7.18
C HIS A 32 -0.38 29.12 -7.89
N CYS A 33 -1.56 28.61 -8.29
CA CYS A 33 -1.64 27.34 -9.02
C CYS A 33 -1.43 27.56 -10.52
N HIS A 34 -0.39 26.95 -11.07
CA HIS A 34 -0.29 26.77 -12.52
C HIS A 34 -1.27 25.66 -12.93
N HIS A 35 -2.14 25.97 -13.90
CA HIS A 35 -3.09 25.01 -14.45
C HIS A 35 -2.51 24.40 -15.72
N VAL A 36 -2.44 23.08 -15.78
CA VAL A 36 -2.16 22.36 -17.03
C VAL A 36 -3.45 21.81 -17.59
N ARG A 37 -3.64 21.93 -18.92
CA ARG A 37 -4.76 21.32 -19.64
C ARG A 37 -4.30 20.03 -20.32
N ILE A 38 -4.83 18.89 -19.85
CA ILE A 38 -4.69 17.60 -20.53
C ILE A 38 -6.09 17.15 -20.91
N GLY A 39 -6.38 16.96 -22.20
CA GLY A 39 -7.67 16.45 -22.68
C GLY A 39 -8.90 17.25 -22.20
N GLY A 40 -8.79 18.58 -22.08
CA GLY A 40 -9.88 19.46 -21.63
C GLY A 40 -10.01 19.65 -20.11
N TRP A 41 -9.25 18.91 -19.30
CA TRP A 41 -9.28 19.01 -17.84
C TRP A 41 -8.30 20.06 -17.33
N LYS A 42 -8.73 20.97 -16.43
CA LYS A 42 -7.82 21.84 -15.68
C LYS A 42 -7.34 21.11 -14.43
N ILE A 43 -6.07 20.75 -14.39
CA ILE A 43 -5.44 20.13 -13.22
C ILE A 43 -4.71 21.24 -12.46
N CYS A 44 -5.01 21.41 -11.16
CA CYS A 44 -4.20 22.23 -10.27
C CYS A 44 -2.94 21.44 -9.93
N LEU A 45 -1.78 21.87 -10.44
CA LEU A 45 -0.53 21.30 -9.99
C LEU A 45 -0.19 21.87 -8.60
N PRO A 46 0.38 21.05 -7.70
CA PRO A 46 1.01 21.58 -6.50
C PRO A 46 2.12 22.58 -6.91
N PRO A 47 2.44 23.56 -6.05
CA PRO A 47 3.57 24.44 -6.31
C PRO A 47 4.84 23.61 -6.53
N ALA A 48 5.69 24.08 -7.44
CA ALA A 48 6.96 23.42 -7.70
C ALA A 48 7.78 23.32 -6.41
N PHE A 49 8.50 22.22 -6.23
CA PHE A 49 9.41 22.07 -5.10
C PHE A 49 10.50 23.15 -5.20
N THR A 50 10.62 24.01 -4.18
CA THR A 50 11.52 25.18 -4.17
C THR A 50 12.85 24.92 -3.46
N GLY A 51 13.17 23.67 -3.16
CA GLY A 51 14.44 23.32 -2.52
C GLY A 51 15.64 23.60 -3.44
N PRO A 52 16.87 23.73 -2.90
CA PRO A 52 18.07 23.99 -3.69
C PRO A 52 18.37 22.88 -4.72
N GLN A 53 17.94 21.65 -4.45
CA GLN A 53 17.93 20.56 -5.41
C GLN A 53 16.58 19.81 -5.33
N PRO A 54 15.57 20.23 -6.12
CA PRO A 54 14.30 19.54 -6.17
C PRO A 54 14.43 18.26 -6.99
N GLY A 55 13.82 17.17 -6.54
CA GLY A 55 13.82 15.88 -7.24
C GLY A 55 14.26 14.71 -6.37
N ALA A 56 14.53 13.57 -7.01
CA ALA A 56 14.99 12.38 -6.31
C ALA A 56 16.40 12.59 -5.72
N THR A 57 16.58 12.20 -4.46
CA THR A 57 17.86 12.30 -3.74
C THR A 57 18.89 11.26 -4.19
N PHE A 58 18.44 10.23 -4.90
CA PHE A 58 19.28 9.23 -5.55
C PHE A 58 18.87 9.10 -7.01
N GLN A 59 19.83 8.74 -7.84
CA GLN A 59 19.63 8.40 -9.24
C GLN A 59 20.10 6.97 -9.45
N LEU A 60 19.31 6.21 -10.20
CA LEU A 60 19.69 4.87 -10.66
C LEU A 60 20.10 4.96 -12.13
N GLY A 61 21.05 4.12 -12.53
CA GLY A 61 21.48 4.04 -13.93
C GLY A 61 20.36 3.57 -14.85
N ALA A 62 20.50 3.83 -16.15
CA ALA A 62 19.49 3.46 -17.15
C ALA A 62 19.30 1.94 -17.30
N GLU A 63 20.25 1.15 -16.80
CA GLU A 63 20.22 -0.31 -16.77
C GLU A 63 19.40 -0.90 -15.60
N LYS A 64 18.95 -0.06 -14.67
CA LYS A 64 18.22 -0.48 -13.47
C LYS A 64 16.74 -0.69 -13.76
N ASN A 65 16.13 -1.62 -13.04
CA ASN A 65 14.71 -1.95 -13.16
C ASN A 65 13.92 -1.49 -11.94
N GLU A 66 12.61 -1.72 -11.96
CA GLU A 66 11.68 -1.38 -10.88
C GLU A 66 12.06 -1.97 -9.52
N ASN A 67 12.66 -3.16 -9.49
CA ASN A 67 13.08 -3.80 -8.25
C ASN A 67 14.28 -3.06 -7.62
N ASP A 68 15.22 -2.55 -8.43
CA ASP A 68 16.33 -1.72 -7.92
C ASP A 68 15.81 -0.44 -7.21
N PHE A 69 14.70 0.14 -7.69
CA PHE A 69 14.06 1.27 -7.01
C PHE A 69 13.36 0.83 -5.72
N PHE A 70 12.65 -0.32 -5.77
CA PHE A 70 11.97 -0.87 -4.60
C PHE A 70 12.94 -1.14 -3.44
N GLU A 71 14.11 -1.68 -3.72
CA GLU A 71 15.17 -1.95 -2.74
C GLU A 71 15.75 -0.70 -2.07
N LYS A 72 15.60 0.48 -2.69
CA LYS A 72 15.96 1.75 -2.04
C LYS A 72 14.97 2.18 -0.96
N VAL A 73 13.71 1.75 -1.08
CA VAL A 73 12.66 2.03 -0.10
C VAL A 73 12.59 0.91 0.95
N PHE A 74 12.64 -0.34 0.49
CA PHE A 74 12.61 -1.54 1.31
C PHE A 74 13.96 -2.24 1.26
N THR A 75 14.91 -1.72 2.05
CA THR A 75 16.27 -2.27 2.11
C THR A 75 16.25 -3.69 2.68
N PRO A 76 17.26 -4.53 2.37
CA PRO A 76 17.37 -5.88 2.93
C PRO A 76 17.29 -5.90 4.45
N GLU A 77 17.93 -4.96 5.13
CA GLU A 77 17.95 -4.85 6.59
C GLU A 77 16.56 -4.50 7.15
N LEU A 78 15.79 -3.66 6.44
CA LEU A 78 14.42 -3.35 6.82
C LEU A 78 13.52 -4.57 6.66
N ILE A 79 13.66 -5.30 5.55
CA ILE A 79 12.90 -6.54 5.29
C ILE A 79 13.20 -7.58 6.37
N GLU A 80 14.47 -7.82 6.67
CA GLU A 80 14.89 -8.73 7.75
C GLU A 80 14.28 -8.32 9.09
N LYS A 81 14.37 -7.04 9.45
CA LYS A 81 13.77 -6.52 10.70
C LYS A 81 12.28 -6.78 10.76
N VAL A 82 11.53 -6.47 9.70
CA VAL A 82 10.07 -6.67 9.68
C VAL A 82 9.73 -8.16 9.76
N VAL A 83 10.47 -9.04 9.09
CA VAL A 83 10.31 -10.50 9.22
C VAL A 83 10.51 -10.94 10.67
N VAL A 84 11.60 -10.53 11.30
CA VAL A 84 11.94 -10.90 12.68
C VAL A 84 10.86 -10.43 13.65
N GLU A 85 10.43 -9.17 13.56
CA GLU A 85 9.44 -8.61 14.49
C GLU A 85 8.02 -9.13 14.24
N THR A 86 7.66 -9.42 12.99
CA THR A 86 6.38 -10.06 12.63
C THR A 86 6.28 -11.47 13.21
N ASN A 87 7.34 -12.27 13.08
CA ASN A 87 7.39 -13.62 13.65
C ASN A 87 7.37 -13.58 15.18
N ARG A 88 8.15 -12.68 15.79
CA ARG A 88 8.15 -12.48 17.24
C ARG A 88 6.78 -12.08 17.77
N TYR A 89 6.09 -11.16 17.10
CA TYR A 89 4.76 -10.74 17.51
C TYR A 89 3.73 -11.88 17.44
N ALA A 90 3.85 -12.76 16.44
CA ALA A 90 2.97 -13.92 16.35
C ALA A 90 3.11 -14.88 17.53
N ASP A 91 4.35 -15.08 18.00
CA ASP A 91 4.63 -15.88 19.21
C ASP A 91 4.09 -15.19 20.47
N GLN A 92 4.35 -13.88 20.64
CA GLN A 92 3.93 -13.09 21.80
C GLN A 92 2.41 -12.87 21.90
N ARG A 93 1.66 -12.97 20.79
CA ARG A 93 0.23 -12.67 20.81
C ARG A 93 -0.58 -13.74 21.55
N TYR A 94 -0.07 -14.97 21.62
CA TYR A 94 -0.78 -16.08 22.22
C TYR A 94 0.10 -16.88 23.18
N ASP A 95 0.73 -16.19 24.14
CA ASP A 95 1.64 -16.74 25.17
C ASP A 95 1.32 -18.18 25.65
N ASP A 96 0.04 -18.57 25.73
CA ASP A 96 -0.42 -19.89 26.19
C ASP A 96 -0.99 -20.85 25.11
N LYS A 97 -1.23 -20.40 23.87
CA LYS A 97 -1.85 -21.23 22.80
C LYS A 97 -1.30 -20.87 21.41
N PRO A 98 -0.38 -21.67 20.84
CA PRO A 98 0.11 -21.43 19.48
C PRO A 98 -1.05 -21.25 18.50
N GLU A 99 -1.01 -20.21 17.67
CA GLU A 99 -1.97 -20.04 16.58
C GLU A 99 -1.80 -21.23 15.60
N PRO A 100 -2.79 -22.13 15.49
CA PRO A 100 -2.62 -23.40 14.78
C PRO A 100 -2.43 -23.25 13.26
N ARG A 101 -2.73 -22.06 12.71
CA ARG A 101 -2.56 -21.73 11.29
C ARG A 101 -1.46 -20.70 11.03
N TRP A 102 -0.60 -20.44 12.02
CA TRP A 102 0.58 -19.60 11.84
C TRP A 102 1.77 -20.44 11.41
N SER A 103 2.50 -19.92 10.43
CA SER A 103 3.84 -20.37 10.09
C SER A 103 4.74 -19.14 9.98
N PRO A 104 6.01 -19.23 10.42
CA PRO A 104 6.94 -18.11 10.31
C PRO A 104 7.01 -17.57 8.88
N VAL A 105 6.97 -16.25 8.74
CA VAL A 105 7.13 -15.53 7.49
C VAL A 105 8.59 -15.54 7.09
N THR A 106 8.84 -15.76 5.80
CA THR A 106 10.18 -15.62 5.19
C THR A 106 10.34 -14.26 4.50
N GLU A 107 11.58 -13.85 4.21
CA GLU A 107 11.81 -12.63 3.42
C GLU A 107 11.11 -12.65 2.06
N THR A 108 11.13 -13.80 1.38
CA THR A 108 10.46 -13.98 0.09
C THR A 108 8.95 -13.77 0.21
N GLU A 109 8.32 -14.32 1.25
CA GLU A 109 6.89 -14.12 1.50
C GLU A 109 6.58 -12.66 1.87
N LEU A 110 7.43 -12.00 2.67
CA LEU A 110 7.22 -10.60 3.01
C LEU A 110 7.34 -9.69 1.78
N ARG A 111 8.32 -9.94 0.90
CA ARG A 111 8.47 -9.21 -0.37
C ARG A 111 7.25 -9.40 -1.27
N ALA A 112 6.81 -10.64 -1.46
CA ALA A 112 5.59 -10.94 -2.21
C ALA A 112 4.35 -10.26 -1.61
N TYR A 113 4.22 -10.26 -0.28
CA TYR A 113 3.16 -9.54 0.42
C TYR A 113 3.20 -8.03 0.17
N LEU A 114 4.38 -7.41 0.24
CA LEU A 114 4.56 -5.98 -0.03
C LEU A 114 4.28 -5.65 -1.50
N ASP A 115 4.73 -6.47 -2.44
CA ASP A 115 4.44 -6.32 -3.86
C ASP A 115 2.92 -6.35 -4.11
N MET A 116 2.21 -7.29 -3.47
CA MET A 116 0.76 -7.34 -3.52
C MET A 116 0.11 -6.08 -2.92
N ARG A 117 0.68 -5.51 -1.85
CA ARG A 117 0.22 -4.23 -1.25
C ARG A 117 0.50 -3.03 -2.16
N VAL A 118 1.57 -3.05 -2.95
CA VAL A 118 1.81 -2.03 -3.99
C VAL A 118 0.82 -2.20 -5.14
N VAL A 119 0.53 -3.43 -5.55
CA VAL A 119 -0.51 -3.74 -6.55
C VAL A 119 -1.92 -3.32 -6.09
N HIS A 120 -2.16 -3.10 -4.79
CA HIS A 120 -3.43 -2.52 -4.31
C HIS A 120 -3.76 -1.13 -4.87
N ILE A 121 -2.83 -0.49 -5.58
CA ILE A 121 -3.14 0.68 -6.41
C ILE A 121 -4.23 0.37 -7.45
N ILE A 122 -4.39 -0.91 -7.85
CA ILE A 122 -5.57 -1.38 -8.58
C ILE A 122 -6.77 -1.37 -7.64
N GLN A 123 -7.60 -0.34 -7.76
CA GLN A 123 -8.77 -0.05 -6.96
C GLN A 123 -9.83 -1.15 -7.07
N VAL A 124 -9.72 -2.19 -6.24
CA VAL A 124 -10.83 -3.11 -5.94
C VAL A 124 -11.50 -2.66 -4.65
N PRO A 125 -12.83 -2.79 -4.51
CA PRO A 125 -13.55 -2.34 -3.31
C PRO A 125 -13.04 -2.96 -2.01
N HIS A 126 -12.62 -4.22 -2.06
CA HIS A 126 -12.10 -4.97 -0.93
C HIS A 126 -10.95 -5.88 -1.36
N ALA A 127 -9.93 -6.01 -0.52
CA ALA A 127 -8.73 -6.79 -0.82
C ALA A 127 -9.04 -8.28 -1.08
N ASP A 128 -10.06 -8.84 -0.45
CA ASP A 128 -10.46 -10.23 -0.68
C ASP A 128 -10.91 -10.52 -2.11
N MET A 129 -11.31 -9.48 -2.85
CA MET A 129 -11.75 -9.61 -4.23
C MET A 129 -10.62 -9.97 -5.19
N TYR A 130 -9.34 -9.83 -4.83
CA TYR A 130 -8.23 -10.29 -5.68
C TYR A 130 -8.29 -11.78 -5.97
N TRP A 131 -8.80 -12.56 -5.02
CA TRP A 131 -8.99 -14.00 -5.14
C TRP A 131 -10.40 -14.38 -5.64
N SER A 132 -11.20 -13.40 -6.08
CA SER A 132 -12.50 -13.67 -6.67
C SER A 132 -12.34 -14.36 -8.03
N MET A 133 -13.25 -15.29 -8.33
CA MET A 133 -13.39 -15.86 -9.67
C MET A 133 -14.18 -14.93 -10.61
N ASP A 134 -14.77 -13.85 -10.08
CA ASP A 134 -15.41 -12.83 -10.89
C ASP A 134 -14.34 -12.05 -11.66
N TRP A 135 -14.37 -12.18 -12.99
CA TRP A 135 -13.44 -11.52 -13.91
C TRP A 135 -13.43 -9.98 -13.77
N LEU A 136 -14.45 -9.37 -13.15
CA LEU A 136 -14.48 -7.93 -12.85
C LEU A 136 -13.50 -7.50 -11.76
N PHE A 137 -13.22 -8.39 -10.80
CA PHE A 137 -12.48 -8.04 -9.59
C PHE A 137 -11.28 -8.96 -9.32
N GLY A 138 -11.36 -10.20 -9.77
CA GLY A 138 -10.31 -11.20 -9.65
C GLY A 138 -9.06 -10.80 -10.40
N CYS A 139 -7.91 -10.97 -9.75
CA CYS A 139 -6.62 -10.84 -10.39
C CYS A 139 -5.90 -12.19 -10.27
N LEU A 140 -6.03 -13.02 -11.31
CA LEU A 140 -5.48 -14.38 -11.32
C LEU A 140 -3.99 -14.40 -10.97
N LYS A 141 -3.23 -13.41 -11.45
CA LYS A 141 -1.80 -13.27 -11.12
C LYS A 141 -1.55 -13.03 -9.63
N VAL A 142 -2.44 -12.34 -8.91
CA VAL A 142 -2.31 -12.10 -7.46
C VAL A 142 -2.61 -13.38 -6.69
N ALA A 143 -3.62 -14.14 -7.13
CA ALA A 143 -3.95 -15.43 -6.54
C ALA A 143 -2.82 -16.47 -6.68
N ASP A 144 -2.03 -16.39 -7.76
CA ASP A 144 -0.86 -17.24 -7.99
C ASP A 144 0.34 -16.91 -7.08
N ILE A 145 0.45 -15.66 -6.60
CA ILE A 145 1.58 -15.22 -5.76
C ILE A 145 1.42 -15.72 -4.33
N MET A 146 0.24 -15.52 -3.74
CA MET A 146 -0.04 -15.88 -2.35
C MET A 146 -1.52 -16.16 -2.18
N CYS A 147 -1.87 -17.21 -1.43
CA CYS A 147 -3.28 -17.49 -1.14
C CYS A 147 -3.87 -16.46 -0.18
N ARG A 148 -5.18 -16.25 -0.27
CA ARG A 148 -5.93 -15.29 0.55
C ARG A 148 -5.66 -15.45 2.04
N GLU A 149 -5.75 -16.69 2.52
CA GLU A 149 -5.59 -17.00 3.94
C GLU A 149 -4.20 -16.59 4.46
N ARG A 150 -3.14 -16.85 3.67
CA ARG A 150 -1.77 -16.46 4.05
C ARG A 150 -1.61 -14.94 4.04
N PHE A 151 -2.15 -14.25 3.04
CA PHE A 151 -2.11 -12.80 2.97
C PHE A 151 -2.83 -12.13 4.15
N GLU A 152 -4.05 -12.58 4.48
CA GLU A 152 -4.81 -12.10 5.63
C GLU A 152 -4.08 -12.40 6.94
N LYS A 153 -3.47 -13.60 7.05
CA LYS A 153 -2.70 -13.99 8.22
C LYS A 153 -1.47 -13.09 8.39
N ILE A 154 -0.65 -12.86 7.35
CA ILE A 154 0.49 -11.92 7.42
C ILE A 154 0.00 -10.52 7.80
N SER A 155 -1.11 -10.05 7.23
CA SER A 155 -1.69 -8.74 7.56
C SER A 155 -2.05 -8.58 9.04
N LEU A 156 -2.47 -9.66 9.69
CA LEU A 156 -2.86 -9.65 11.10
C LEU A 156 -1.65 -9.54 12.06
N TYR A 157 -0.50 -10.11 11.67
CA TYR A 157 0.68 -10.19 12.52
C TYR A 157 1.80 -9.21 12.15
N LEU A 158 1.71 -8.55 10.99
CA LEU A 158 2.71 -7.60 10.52
C LEU A 158 3.10 -6.60 11.63
N HIS A 159 4.36 -6.65 12.06
CA HIS A 159 4.93 -5.79 13.10
C HIS A 159 6.34 -5.35 12.71
N CYS A 160 6.72 -4.15 13.16
CA CYS A 160 8.02 -3.55 12.86
C CYS A 160 8.92 -3.37 14.09
N ASN A 161 8.39 -3.61 15.29
CA ASN A 161 9.08 -3.39 16.56
C ASN A 161 8.79 -4.51 17.56
N ASN A 162 9.69 -4.66 18.52
CA ASN A 162 9.50 -5.59 19.63
C ASN A 162 8.45 -5.03 20.60
N ARG A 163 7.28 -5.67 20.71
CA ARG A 163 6.22 -5.22 21.62
C ARG A 163 6.69 -5.07 23.08
N GLU A 164 7.60 -5.93 23.54
CA GLU A 164 8.08 -5.95 24.93
C GLU A 164 8.88 -4.70 25.32
N THR A 165 9.40 -3.96 24.35
CA THR A 165 10.19 -2.75 24.63
C THR A 165 9.32 -1.49 24.76
N ASN A 166 8.00 -1.59 24.55
CA ASN A 166 7.07 -0.49 24.78
C ASN A 166 6.36 -0.64 26.13
N PRO A 167 6.46 0.36 27.02
CA PRO A 167 5.68 0.38 28.25
C PRO A 167 4.17 0.26 28.00
N PRO A 168 3.37 -0.23 28.96
CA PRO A 168 1.91 -0.24 28.83
C PRO A 168 1.31 1.15 28.62
N ARG A 169 0.15 1.19 27.94
CA ARG A 169 -0.61 2.43 27.72
C ARG A 169 -0.84 3.19 29.03
N GLY A 170 -0.53 4.48 29.02
CA GLY A 170 -0.69 5.37 30.19
C GLY A 170 0.51 5.44 31.11
N GLN A 171 1.56 4.63 30.88
CA GLN A 171 2.83 4.77 31.60
C GLN A 171 3.76 5.76 30.90
N GLY A 172 4.68 6.37 31.65
CA GLY A 172 5.71 7.23 31.10
C GLY A 172 6.58 6.48 30.09
N GLY A 173 6.87 7.12 28.96
CA GLY A 173 7.67 6.50 27.88
C GLY A 173 6.91 5.56 26.94
N HIS A 174 5.58 5.41 27.09
CA HIS A 174 4.76 4.69 26.11
C HIS A 174 4.71 5.43 24.77
N ASP A 175 5.21 4.80 23.71
CA ASP A 175 5.07 5.29 22.35
C ASP A 175 3.83 4.66 21.68
N LYS A 176 2.97 5.51 21.13
CA LYS A 176 1.73 5.10 20.45
C LYS A 176 1.98 4.52 19.07
N LEU A 177 3.14 4.82 18.46
CA LEU A 177 3.53 4.35 17.14
C LEU A 177 4.48 3.14 17.20
N HIS A 178 4.77 2.65 18.40
CA HIS A 178 5.63 1.49 18.61
C HIS A 178 4.99 0.20 18.12
#